data_AF-A0A945Q1C9-F1
#
_entry.id   AF-A0A945Q1C9-F1
#
_cell.length_a   1.000
_cell.length_b   1.000
_cell.length_c   1.000
_cell.angle_alpha   90.00
_cell.angle_beta   90.00
_cell.angle_gamma   90.00
#
_symmetry.space_group_name_H-M   'P 1'
#
loop_
_entity.id
_entity.type
_entity.pdbx_description
1 polymer ?
#
loop_
_entity_poly.entity_id
_entity_poly.type
_entity_poly.pdbx_seq_one_letter_code
_entity_poly.pdbx_strand_id
1 'polypeptide(L)'
;LISIVAQPNKFDPAQLGSFLAWGADIALLTVDSASGIDGITVQLAQEVAHHHPLMVAITGLNSITANFDETLAVLSRVMDSRHHAVALTLPVMRESDAGVDSQVGGILDLINLEIRLGDPRQSVSAHTLEQPHFDLIGSHLEALTTAVVVTSTDDHLIHDILAHGVQSSEQLRAELLNATARREIIPVFAVEDSIGIAEVIDFAADLELEAWLPSRVLPQNFLATSLGDGLARIWRGEITRGEYFADSISVHVSAIHGLDGKIRPNAQAGEIVRIQTTPMLDAGRLISEMKSSPLVIDHASE
;
A
#
# COMPACT_ATOMS: atom_id res chain seq x y z
N LEU A 1 -10.00 5.74 3.62
CA LEU A 1 -8.53 5.66 3.62
C LEU A 1 -7.94 6.91 4.27
N ILE A 2 -6.94 6.79 5.14
CA ILE A 2 -6.17 7.93 5.65
C ILE A 2 -4.77 7.78 5.06
N SER A 3 -4.30 8.75 4.29
CA SER A 3 -2.95 8.77 3.73
C SER A 3 -2.04 9.64 4.60
N ILE A 4 -0.88 9.09 4.97
CA ILE A 4 0.16 9.81 5.70
C ILE A 4 1.42 9.72 4.84
N VAL A 5 1.94 10.88 4.43
CA VAL A 5 3.18 10.95 3.66
C VAL A 5 4.33 10.50 4.55
N ALA A 6 5.00 9.41 4.18
CA ALA A 6 6.23 9.00 4.83
C ALA A 6 7.32 10.05 4.57
N GLN A 7 8.05 10.46 5.61
CA GLN A 7 9.19 11.38 5.49
C GLN A 7 10.47 10.62 5.86
N PRO A 8 11.13 9.91 4.92
CA PRO A 8 12.27 9.04 5.21
C PRO A 8 13.41 9.77 5.93
N ASN A 9 13.61 11.04 5.58
CA ASN A 9 14.72 11.88 6.03
C ASN A 9 14.60 12.32 7.50
N LYS A 10 13.46 12.05 8.17
CA LYS A 10 13.24 12.38 9.59
C LYS A 10 13.40 11.19 10.52
N PHE A 11 13.72 10.01 9.99
CA PHE A 11 13.80 8.77 10.76
C PHE A 11 15.13 8.06 10.47
N ASP A 12 16.11 8.31 11.33
CA ASP A 12 17.35 7.52 11.45
C ASP A 12 17.49 7.15 12.94
N PRO A 13 17.33 5.86 13.29
CA PRO A 13 18.55 5.07 13.55
C PRO A 13 18.74 3.86 12.63
N ALA A 14 19.97 3.33 12.63
CA ALA A 14 20.47 2.13 11.95
C ALA A 14 19.73 0.79 12.22
N GLN A 15 18.50 0.81 12.76
CA GLN A 15 17.59 -0.34 12.92
C GLN A 15 16.11 0.02 12.65
N LEU A 16 15.82 1.10 11.92
CA LEU A 16 14.52 1.79 12.04
C LEU A 16 14.02 2.44 10.73
N GLY A 17 14.28 1.81 9.58
CA GLY A 17 13.58 2.14 8.32
C GLY A 17 12.06 1.90 8.37
N SER A 18 11.57 1.32 9.47
CA SER A 18 10.29 0.61 9.51
C SER A 18 9.15 1.28 10.30
N PHE A 19 9.34 2.34 11.09
CA PHE A 19 8.25 2.69 12.04
C PHE A 19 7.05 3.45 11.48
N LEU A 20 7.21 4.24 10.39
CA LEU A 20 6.06 4.80 9.67
C LEU A 20 5.38 3.75 8.78
N ALA A 21 6.16 2.82 8.20
CA ALA A 21 5.62 1.64 7.53
C ALA A 21 4.82 0.79 8.54
N TRP A 22 5.29 0.68 9.78
CA TRP A 22 4.57 -0.05 10.83
C TRP A 22 3.31 0.65 11.29
N GLY A 23 3.11 1.96 11.11
CA GLY A 23 1.81 2.58 11.44
C GLY A 23 0.72 2.32 10.40
N ALA A 24 1.12 1.96 9.18
CA ALA A 24 0.25 1.80 8.04
C ALA A 24 0.00 0.31 7.74
N ASP A 25 -1.23 0.00 7.32
CA ASP A 25 -1.58 -1.37 6.94
C ASP A 25 -1.11 -1.66 5.49
N ILE A 26 -1.03 -0.63 4.63
CA ILE A 26 -0.62 -0.70 3.21
C ILE A 26 0.33 0.44 2.89
N ALA A 27 1.32 0.19 2.04
CA ALA A 27 2.20 1.22 1.49
C ALA A 27 1.88 1.51 0.01
N LEU A 28 2.03 2.78 -0.39
CA LEU A 28 1.97 3.20 -1.79
C LEU A 28 3.30 3.85 -2.17
N LEU A 29 4.01 3.24 -3.12
CA LEU A 29 5.19 3.82 -3.75
C LEU A 29 4.78 4.59 -5.00
N THR A 30 5.15 5.87 -5.08
CA THR A 30 4.98 6.66 -6.30
C THR A 30 6.29 6.70 -7.08
N VAL A 31 6.26 6.34 -8.35
CA VAL A 31 7.43 6.34 -9.24
C VAL A 31 7.16 7.27 -10.42
N ASP A 32 7.92 8.35 -10.52
CA ASP A 32 7.89 9.21 -11.71
C ASP A 32 8.53 8.47 -12.88
N SER A 33 7.74 8.14 -13.90
CA SER A 33 8.19 7.45 -15.11
C SER A 33 9.25 8.24 -15.87
N ALA A 34 9.24 9.57 -15.78
CA ALA A 34 10.25 10.40 -16.44
C ALA A 34 11.63 10.30 -15.76
N SER A 35 11.63 10.11 -14.44
CA SER A 35 12.84 10.09 -13.60
C SER A 35 13.33 8.66 -13.31
N GLY A 36 12.45 7.66 -13.41
CA GLY A 36 12.75 6.28 -13.09
C GLY A 36 12.87 6.01 -11.59
N ILE A 37 13.47 4.88 -11.23
CA ILE A 37 13.69 4.46 -9.84
C ILE A 37 15.18 4.34 -9.53
N ASP A 38 15.64 4.97 -8.45
CA ASP A 38 17.02 4.88 -7.98
C ASP A 38 17.26 3.72 -7.01
N GLY A 39 18.52 3.39 -6.75
CA GLY A 39 18.88 2.25 -5.90
C GLY A 39 18.45 2.36 -4.44
N ILE A 40 18.35 3.59 -3.90
CA ILE A 40 17.88 3.82 -2.53
C ILE A 40 16.38 3.53 -2.45
N THR A 41 15.63 4.00 -3.44
CA THR A 41 14.18 3.77 -3.55
C THR A 41 13.89 2.29 -3.73
N VAL A 42 14.67 1.56 -4.54
CA VAL A 42 14.56 0.09 -4.67
C VAL A 42 14.78 -0.60 -3.33
N GLN A 43 15.85 -0.27 -2.60
CA GLN A 43 16.15 -0.90 -1.33
C GLN A 43 15.01 -0.69 -0.31
N LEU A 44 14.48 0.53 -0.23
CA LEU A 44 13.36 0.85 0.66
C LEU A 44 12.07 0.14 0.22
N ALA A 45 11.76 0.13 -1.07
CA ALA A 45 10.58 -0.56 -1.61
C ALA A 45 10.62 -2.06 -1.31
N GLN A 46 11.79 -2.69 -1.46
CA GLN A 46 11.99 -4.08 -1.07
C GLN A 46 11.76 -4.27 0.42
N GLU A 47 12.39 -3.47 1.30
CA GLU A 47 12.19 -3.57 2.75
C GLU A 47 10.70 -3.47 3.13
N VAL A 48 9.99 -2.51 2.54
CA VAL A 48 8.55 -2.33 2.78
C VAL A 48 7.77 -3.55 2.30
N ALA A 49 8.01 -4.04 1.08
CA ALA A 49 7.30 -5.19 0.51
C ALA A 49 7.47 -6.47 1.34
N HIS A 50 8.58 -6.62 2.07
CA HIS A 50 8.78 -7.76 2.98
C HIS A 50 7.85 -7.74 4.20
N HIS A 51 7.41 -6.56 4.62
CA HIS A 51 6.68 -6.37 5.88
C HIS A 51 5.22 -5.97 5.66
N HIS A 52 4.93 -5.25 4.58
CA HIS A 52 3.62 -4.68 4.29
C HIS A 52 3.24 -4.92 2.82
N PRO A 53 1.95 -5.09 2.53
CA PRO A 53 1.44 -4.98 1.17
C PRO A 53 1.90 -3.65 0.56
N LEU A 54 2.52 -3.73 -0.61
CA LEU A 54 3.02 -2.58 -1.35
C LEU A 54 2.25 -2.46 -2.66
N MET A 55 1.70 -1.28 -2.91
CA MET A 55 1.16 -0.88 -4.21
C MET A 55 2.10 0.13 -4.85
N VAL A 56 2.08 0.22 -6.18
CA VAL A 56 2.87 1.20 -6.93
C VAL A 56 1.96 2.06 -7.80
N ALA A 57 2.14 3.38 -7.74
CA ALA A 57 1.58 4.32 -8.72
C ALA A 57 2.72 4.85 -9.59
N ILE A 58 2.67 4.56 -10.89
CA ILE A 58 3.57 5.16 -11.88
C ILE A 58 2.96 6.49 -12.33
N THR A 59 3.69 7.58 -12.10
CA THR A 59 3.28 8.97 -12.34
C THR A 59 4.14 9.67 -13.40
N GLY A 60 3.82 10.92 -13.76
CA GLY A 60 4.65 11.73 -14.65
C GLY A 60 4.55 11.27 -16.11
N LEU A 61 3.43 10.65 -16.47
CA LEU A 61 3.18 9.97 -17.74
C LEU A 61 3.00 10.93 -18.92
N ASN A 62 2.74 12.21 -18.65
CA ASN A 62 2.70 13.27 -19.67
C ASN A 62 4.10 13.80 -20.06
N SER A 63 5.17 13.33 -19.42
CA SER A 63 6.52 13.71 -19.81
C SER A 63 6.93 13.07 -21.14
N ILE A 64 7.71 13.80 -21.93
CA ILE A 64 8.26 13.32 -23.21
C ILE A 64 9.16 12.09 -23.03
N THR A 65 9.80 11.95 -21.86
CA THR A 65 10.67 10.82 -21.54
C THR A 65 9.95 9.70 -20.80
N ALA A 66 8.65 9.83 -20.52
CA ALA A 66 7.91 8.82 -19.78
C ALA A 66 7.71 7.56 -20.63
N ASN A 67 7.85 6.41 -19.98
CA ASN A 67 7.57 5.11 -20.57
C ASN A 67 7.08 4.17 -19.46
N PHE A 68 5.76 3.93 -19.45
CA PHE A 68 5.11 3.10 -18.45
C PHE A 68 5.64 1.67 -18.47
N ASP A 69 5.73 1.05 -19.64
CA ASP A 69 6.16 -0.35 -19.79
C ASP A 69 7.61 -0.55 -19.37
N GLU A 70 8.49 0.40 -19.71
CA GLU A 70 9.88 0.37 -19.27
C GLU A 70 9.98 0.53 -17.75
N THR A 71 9.20 1.45 -17.16
CA THR A 71 9.16 1.65 -15.70
C THR A 71 8.66 0.39 -14.99
N LEU A 72 7.58 -0.23 -15.49
CA LEU A 72 7.05 -1.49 -14.98
C LEU A 72 8.04 -2.65 -15.11
N ALA A 73 8.74 -2.74 -16.24
CA ALA A 73 9.75 -3.77 -16.47
C ALA A 73 10.96 -3.60 -15.54
N VAL A 74 11.38 -2.35 -15.28
CA VAL A 74 12.43 -2.05 -14.29
C VAL A 74 11.94 -2.46 -12.90
N LEU A 75 10.74 -2.05 -12.49
CA LEU A 75 10.14 -2.44 -11.20
C LEU A 75 10.12 -3.96 -11.04
N SER A 76 9.60 -4.69 -12.03
CA SER A 76 9.53 -6.15 -12.01
C SER A 76 10.90 -6.82 -11.89
N ARG A 77 11.96 -6.19 -12.43
CA ARG A 77 13.33 -6.71 -12.36
C ARG A 77 14.01 -6.41 -11.02
N VAL A 78 13.76 -5.23 -10.46
CA VAL A 78 14.45 -4.79 -9.23
C VAL A 78 13.75 -5.27 -7.98
N MET A 79 12.47 -5.63 -8.01
CA MET A 79 11.81 -6.28 -6.88
C MET A 79 12.34 -7.72 -6.71
N ASP A 80 12.39 -8.20 -5.45
CA ASP A 80 12.80 -9.59 -5.15
C ASP A 80 11.87 -10.57 -5.88
N SER A 81 12.41 -11.71 -6.31
CA SER A 81 11.74 -12.84 -6.98
C SER A 81 10.45 -13.33 -6.32
N ARG A 82 10.24 -13.02 -5.04
CA ARG A 82 9.01 -13.35 -4.31
C ARG A 82 7.85 -12.37 -4.54
N HIS A 83 8.12 -11.19 -5.09
CA HIS A 83 7.11 -10.15 -5.31
C HIS A 83 6.92 -9.91 -6.80
N HIS A 84 5.73 -10.19 -7.30
CA HIS A 84 5.37 -10.02 -8.70
C HIS A 84 4.73 -8.65 -8.91
N ALA A 85 5.48 -7.70 -9.47
CA ALA A 85 4.92 -6.42 -9.90
C ALA A 85 4.10 -6.61 -11.18
N VAL A 86 2.81 -6.31 -11.12
CA VAL A 86 1.89 -6.46 -12.26
C VAL A 86 1.03 -5.23 -12.44
N ALA A 87 0.87 -4.79 -13.69
CA ALA A 87 -0.04 -3.71 -14.00
C ALA A 87 -1.49 -4.14 -13.78
N LEU A 88 -2.26 -3.34 -13.05
CA LEU A 88 -3.72 -3.43 -12.95
C LEU A 88 -4.39 -2.38 -13.82
N THR A 89 -3.71 -1.25 -14.06
CA THR A 89 -4.16 -0.23 -15.00
C THR A 89 -3.04 0.16 -15.96
N LEU A 90 -3.41 0.48 -17.20
CA LEU A 90 -2.52 1.02 -18.23
C LEU A 90 -2.95 2.45 -18.60
N PRO A 91 -2.02 3.36 -18.92
CA PRO A 91 -2.40 4.68 -19.38
C PRO A 91 -2.99 4.64 -20.78
N VAL A 92 -4.08 5.39 -20.99
CA VAL A 92 -4.68 5.59 -22.30
C VAL A 92 -4.33 6.98 -22.79
N MET A 93 -3.54 7.04 -23.86
CA MET A 93 -3.13 8.29 -24.48
C MET A 93 -4.26 8.85 -25.34
N ARG A 94 -4.58 10.14 -25.16
CA ARG A 94 -5.47 10.88 -26.04
C ARG A 94 -4.66 11.49 -27.18
N GLU A 95 -5.13 11.29 -28.41
CA GLU A 95 -4.59 12.01 -29.55
C GLU A 95 -4.83 13.52 -29.38
N SER A 96 -3.79 14.31 -29.57
CA SER A 96 -3.89 15.77 -29.51
C SER A 96 -4.49 16.30 -30.81
N ASP A 97 -5.62 17.00 -30.72
CA ASP A 97 -6.26 17.68 -31.86
C ASP A 97 -5.33 18.67 -32.59
N ALA A 98 -4.24 19.09 -31.94
CA ALA A 98 -3.26 20.05 -32.46
C ALA A 98 -1.90 19.42 -32.84
N GLY A 99 -1.75 18.09 -32.76
CA GLY A 99 -0.49 17.40 -33.09
C GLY A 99 0.68 17.69 -32.14
N VAL A 100 0.39 18.20 -30.93
CA VAL A 100 1.39 18.42 -29.87
C VAL A 100 1.20 17.35 -28.80
N ASP A 101 2.26 16.62 -28.50
CA ASP A 101 2.46 15.61 -27.43
C ASP A 101 1.19 14.91 -26.91
N SER A 102 1.07 13.62 -27.23
CA SER A 102 0.01 12.76 -26.67
C SER A 102 0.01 12.86 -25.14
N GLN A 103 -1.16 13.11 -24.56
CA GLN A 103 -1.34 13.21 -23.11
C GLN A 103 -2.20 12.05 -22.61
N VAL A 104 -2.03 11.65 -21.36
CA VAL A 104 -2.92 10.69 -20.72
C VAL A 104 -4.34 11.28 -20.63
N GLY A 105 -5.29 10.62 -21.28
CA GLY A 105 -6.72 10.98 -21.27
C GLY A 105 -7.59 10.01 -20.48
N GLY A 106 -7.01 8.91 -19.99
CA GLY A 106 -7.73 7.90 -19.23
C GLY A 106 -6.84 6.75 -18.80
N ILE A 107 -7.48 5.72 -18.27
CA ILE A 107 -6.85 4.44 -17.95
C ILE A 107 -7.60 3.29 -18.64
N LEU A 108 -6.90 2.18 -18.81
CA LEU A 108 -7.47 0.88 -19.13
C LEU A 108 -7.35 0.00 -17.89
N ASP A 109 -8.48 -0.44 -17.34
CA ASP A 109 -8.57 -1.36 -16.20
C ASP A 109 -8.46 -2.80 -16.72
N LEU A 110 -7.38 -3.50 -16.35
CA LEU A 110 -7.09 -4.86 -16.81
C LEU A 110 -7.92 -5.92 -16.07
N ILE A 111 -8.55 -5.59 -14.94
CA ILE A 111 -9.42 -6.50 -14.20
C ILE A 111 -10.80 -6.51 -14.84
N ASN A 112 -11.35 -5.32 -15.09
CA ASN A 112 -12.69 -5.16 -15.65
C ASN A 112 -12.71 -5.20 -17.18
N LEU A 113 -11.55 -5.07 -17.83
CA LEU A 113 -11.41 -5.00 -19.29
C LEU A 113 -12.22 -3.83 -19.87
N GLU A 114 -12.02 -2.64 -19.28
CA GLU A 114 -12.71 -1.41 -19.63
C GLU A 114 -11.75 -0.22 -19.69
N ILE A 115 -11.99 0.68 -20.64
CA ILE A 115 -11.31 1.97 -20.74
C ILE A 115 -12.16 3.02 -20.02
N ARG A 116 -11.55 3.72 -19.06
CA ARG A 116 -12.15 4.85 -18.35
C ARG A 116 -11.45 6.13 -18.78
N LEU A 117 -12.14 6.94 -19.57
CA LEU A 117 -11.64 8.24 -19.99
C LEU A 117 -12.04 9.29 -18.96
N GLY A 118 -11.05 10.03 -18.46
CA GLY A 118 -11.26 11.15 -17.56
C GLY A 118 -11.45 12.44 -18.34
N ASP A 119 -12.65 13.03 -18.33
CA ASP A 119 -12.81 14.42 -18.72
C ASP A 119 -12.30 15.33 -17.59
N PRO A 120 -11.39 16.29 -17.86
CA PRO A 120 -11.05 17.37 -16.92
C PRO A 120 -12.27 18.12 -16.34
N ARG A 121 -13.47 17.94 -16.91
CA ARG A 121 -14.72 18.65 -16.56
C ARG A 121 -15.87 17.77 -16.05
N GLN A 122 -15.61 16.65 -15.38
CA GLN A 122 -16.54 15.91 -14.48
C GLN A 122 -17.37 14.74 -15.06
N SER A 123 -16.92 14.03 -16.09
CA SER A 123 -17.55 12.74 -16.41
C SER A 123 -16.53 11.69 -16.83
N VAL A 124 -16.51 10.58 -16.10
CA VAL A 124 -15.79 9.37 -16.50
C VAL A 124 -16.70 8.59 -17.43
N SER A 125 -16.25 8.33 -18.66
CA SER A 125 -16.93 7.43 -19.58
C SER A 125 -16.22 6.09 -19.61
N ALA A 126 -16.96 5.01 -19.36
CA ALA A 126 -16.47 3.65 -19.44
C ALA A 126 -16.80 3.06 -20.82
N HIS A 127 -15.81 2.46 -21.46
CA HIS A 127 -15.91 1.84 -22.78
C HIS A 127 -15.38 0.41 -22.71
N THR A 128 -16.14 -0.55 -23.23
CA THR A 128 -15.68 -1.94 -23.34
C THR A 128 -14.57 -2.06 -24.38
N LEU A 129 -13.62 -2.98 -24.15
CA LEU A 129 -12.55 -3.25 -25.11
C LEU A 129 -13.06 -3.90 -26.40
N GLU A 130 -12.37 -3.60 -27.51
CA GLU A 130 -12.57 -4.17 -28.82
C GLU A 130 -11.34 -5.01 -29.18
N GLN A 131 -11.44 -5.89 -30.19
CA GLN A 131 -10.35 -6.79 -30.59
C GLN A 131 -8.97 -6.10 -30.76
N PRO A 132 -8.86 -4.91 -31.39
CA PRO A 132 -7.57 -4.23 -31.52
C PRO A 132 -6.94 -3.84 -30.18
N HIS A 133 -7.75 -3.60 -29.14
CA HIS A 133 -7.22 -3.31 -27.82
C HIS A 133 -6.61 -4.55 -27.17
N PHE A 134 -7.23 -5.72 -27.35
CA PHE A 134 -6.71 -6.99 -26.82
C PHE A 134 -5.34 -7.34 -27.40
N ASP A 135 -5.10 -7.03 -28.67
CA ASP A 135 -3.81 -7.26 -29.32
C ASP A 135 -2.70 -6.39 -28.69
N LEU A 136 -3.05 -5.21 -28.15
CA LEU A 136 -2.11 -4.29 -27.50
C LEU A 136 -1.83 -4.65 -26.03
N ILE A 137 -2.81 -5.21 -25.32
CA ILE A 137 -2.69 -5.52 -23.88
C ILE A 137 -2.37 -6.99 -23.59
N GLY A 138 -2.27 -7.83 -24.61
CA GLY A 138 -2.14 -9.29 -24.46
C GLY A 138 -1.00 -9.72 -23.54
N SER A 139 0.16 -9.07 -23.65
CA SER A 139 1.31 -9.33 -22.76
C SER A 139 1.05 -8.99 -21.30
N HIS A 140 0.30 -7.92 -21.02
CA HIS A 140 -0.09 -7.54 -19.66
C HIS A 140 -1.11 -8.52 -19.08
N LEU A 141 -2.08 -8.96 -19.88
CA LEU A 141 -3.06 -9.97 -19.46
C LEU A 141 -2.39 -11.32 -19.18
N GLU A 142 -1.43 -11.73 -20.00
CA GLU A 142 -0.64 -12.93 -19.76
C GLU A 142 0.19 -12.83 -18.49
N ALA A 143 0.88 -11.70 -18.26
CA ALA A 143 1.65 -11.45 -17.06
C ALA A 143 0.77 -11.47 -15.79
N LEU A 144 -0.40 -10.83 -15.85
CA LEU A 144 -1.37 -10.80 -14.76
C LEU A 144 -1.89 -12.20 -14.44
N THR A 145 -2.30 -12.96 -15.46
CA THR A 145 -2.79 -14.33 -15.30
C THR A 145 -1.70 -15.25 -14.72
N THR A 146 -0.46 -15.12 -15.22
CA THR A 146 0.67 -15.89 -14.72
C THR A 146 0.96 -15.59 -13.25
N ALA A 147 0.96 -14.32 -12.85
CA ALA A 147 1.16 -13.93 -11.47
C ALA A 147 0.09 -14.53 -10.54
N VAL A 148 -1.18 -14.49 -10.95
CA VAL A 148 -2.27 -15.10 -10.18
C VAL A 148 -2.09 -16.62 -10.06
N VAL A 149 -1.77 -17.31 -11.15
CA VAL A 149 -1.54 -18.77 -11.12
C VAL A 149 -0.37 -19.14 -10.22
N VAL A 150 0.74 -18.40 -10.26
CA VAL A 150 1.95 -18.70 -9.49
C VAL A 150 1.76 -18.42 -7.98
N THR A 151 0.92 -17.44 -7.65
CA THR A 151 0.72 -17.00 -6.26
C THR A 151 -0.55 -17.58 -5.61
N SER A 152 -1.47 -18.15 -6.38
CA SER A 152 -2.69 -18.74 -5.84
C SER A 152 -2.37 -19.95 -4.97
N THR A 153 -3.13 -20.08 -3.89
CA THR A 153 -3.08 -21.23 -2.97
C THR A 153 -4.22 -22.21 -3.23
N ASP A 154 -5.04 -21.99 -4.25
CA ASP A 154 -6.17 -22.85 -4.62
C ASP A 154 -5.83 -23.69 -5.86
N ASP A 155 -5.51 -24.98 -5.62
CA ASP A 155 -5.17 -25.94 -6.68
C ASP A 155 -6.29 -26.11 -7.72
N HIS A 156 -7.56 -25.97 -7.33
CA HIS A 156 -8.69 -26.09 -8.25
C HIS A 156 -8.74 -24.87 -9.18
N LEU A 157 -8.54 -23.68 -8.63
CA LEU A 157 -8.46 -22.44 -9.40
C LEU A 157 -7.30 -22.46 -10.38
N ILE A 158 -6.12 -22.91 -9.96
CA ILE A 158 -4.95 -23.06 -10.84
C ILE A 158 -5.31 -23.96 -12.03
N HIS A 159 -5.92 -25.12 -11.77
CA HIS A 159 -6.32 -26.03 -12.84
C HIS A 159 -7.36 -25.40 -13.79
N ASP A 160 -8.34 -24.69 -13.23
CA ASP A 160 -9.40 -24.03 -13.99
C ASP A 160 -8.83 -22.90 -14.88
N ILE A 161 -7.97 -22.04 -14.35
CA ILE A 161 -7.32 -20.97 -15.13
C ILE A 161 -6.44 -21.55 -16.23
N LEU A 162 -5.68 -22.62 -15.96
CA LEU A 162 -4.83 -23.26 -16.98
C LEU A 162 -5.65 -23.95 -18.08
N ALA A 163 -6.81 -24.50 -17.75
CA ALA A 163 -7.68 -25.22 -18.69
C ALA A 163 -8.60 -24.30 -19.49
N HIS A 164 -9.09 -23.23 -18.86
CA HIS A 164 -10.21 -22.42 -19.36
C HIS A 164 -9.95 -20.92 -19.35
N GLY A 165 -8.81 -20.47 -18.81
CA GLY A 165 -8.52 -19.05 -18.57
C GLY A 165 -9.26 -18.52 -17.34
N VAL A 166 -9.04 -17.25 -17.03
CA VAL A 166 -9.79 -16.55 -15.97
C VAL A 166 -11.27 -16.48 -16.36
N GLN A 167 -12.15 -17.01 -15.50
CA GLN A 167 -13.59 -17.14 -15.82
C GLN A 167 -14.40 -15.87 -15.51
N SER A 168 -13.96 -15.05 -14.55
CA SER A 168 -14.62 -13.77 -14.22
C SER A 168 -13.67 -12.72 -13.65
N SER A 169 -14.03 -11.44 -13.82
CA SER A 169 -13.31 -10.30 -13.23
C SER A 169 -13.38 -10.29 -11.70
N GLU A 170 -14.49 -10.76 -11.12
CA GLU A 170 -14.65 -10.89 -9.67
C GLU A 170 -13.67 -11.91 -9.07
N GLN A 171 -13.53 -13.07 -9.72
CA GLN A 171 -12.59 -14.10 -9.30
C GLN A 171 -11.15 -13.60 -9.40
N LEU A 172 -10.80 -12.95 -10.51
CA LEU A 172 -9.48 -12.33 -10.70
C LEU A 172 -9.19 -11.28 -9.62
N ARG A 173 -10.16 -10.40 -9.33
CA ARG A 173 -10.03 -9.37 -8.30
C ARG A 173 -9.78 -9.97 -6.93
N ALA A 174 -10.56 -10.97 -6.53
CA ALA A 174 -10.41 -11.62 -5.23
C ALA A 174 -9.02 -12.22 -5.05
N GLU A 175 -8.50 -12.89 -6.08
CA GLU A 175 -7.16 -13.48 -6.02
C GLU A 175 -6.05 -12.44 -5.98
N LEU A 176 -6.17 -11.35 -6.75
CA LEU A 176 -5.22 -10.25 -6.71
C LEU A 176 -5.19 -9.57 -5.33
N LEU A 177 -6.34 -9.37 -4.71
CA LEU A 177 -6.44 -8.84 -3.35
C LEU A 177 -5.77 -9.79 -2.35
N ASN A 178 -6.09 -11.08 -2.41
CA ASN A 178 -5.52 -12.10 -1.53
C ASN A 178 -3.99 -12.20 -1.68
N ALA A 179 -3.47 -12.25 -2.90
CA ALA A 179 -2.04 -12.31 -3.18
C ALA A 179 -1.32 -11.02 -2.78
N THR A 180 -1.97 -9.87 -2.93
CA THR A 180 -1.43 -8.58 -2.46
C THR A 180 -1.36 -8.54 -0.92
N ALA A 181 -2.41 -9.01 -0.23
CA ALA A 181 -2.43 -9.09 1.23
C ALA A 181 -1.33 -10.02 1.77
N ARG A 182 -1.02 -11.11 1.05
CA ARG A 182 0.11 -12.01 1.35
C ARG A 182 1.49 -11.44 0.99
N ARG A 183 1.54 -10.28 0.32
CA ARG A 183 2.77 -9.64 -0.19
C ARG A 183 3.46 -10.44 -1.29
N GLU A 184 2.70 -11.14 -2.12
CA GLU A 184 3.22 -11.92 -3.26
C GLU A 184 3.04 -11.17 -4.58
N ILE A 185 1.98 -10.37 -4.69
CA ILE A 185 1.73 -9.48 -5.82
C ILE A 185 1.86 -8.01 -5.38
N ILE A 186 2.53 -7.21 -6.22
CA ILE A 186 2.60 -5.76 -6.10
C ILE A 186 1.74 -5.18 -7.23
N PRO A 187 0.52 -4.68 -6.93
CA PRO A 187 -0.32 -4.07 -7.94
C PRO A 187 0.26 -2.72 -8.37
N VAL A 188 0.37 -2.52 -9.68
CA VAL A 188 0.91 -1.32 -10.32
C VAL A 188 -0.19 -0.58 -11.06
N PHE A 189 -0.33 0.71 -10.78
CA PHE A 189 -1.34 1.59 -11.35
C PHE A 189 -0.69 2.70 -12.17
N ALA A 190 -1.26 3.00 -13.33
CA ALA A 190 -0.98 4.23 -14.06
C ALA A 190 -1.76 5.39 -13.42
N VAL A 191 -1.07 6.47 -13.04
CA VAL A 191 -1.66 7.65 -12.42
C VAL A 191 -1.10 8.91 -13.07
N GLU A 192 -1.96 9.83 -13.49
CA GLU A 192 -1.53 11.12 -14.03
C GLU A 192 -2.53 12.21 -13.63
N ASP A 193 -2.05 13.28 -13.02
CA ASP A 193 -2.89 14.29 -12.36
C ASP A 193 -3.96 13.66 -11.45
N SER A 194 -5.23 13.66 -11.85
CA SER A 194 -6.34 13.02 -11.14
C SER A 194 -6.79 11.69 -11.73
N ILE A 195 -6.24 11.29 -12.88
CA ILE A 195 -6.57 10.05 -13.59
C ILE A 195 -5.89 8.89 -12.88
N GLY A 196 -6.61 7.78 -12.66
CA GLY A 196 -6.08 6.56 -12.02
C GLY A 196 -6.08 6.56 -10.49
N ILE A 197 -6.32 7.70 -9.84
CA ILE A 197 -6.34 7.79 -8.36
C ILE A 197 -7.49 6.96 -7.76
N ALA A 198 -8.65 6.95 -8.41
CA ALA A 198 -9.82 6.22 -7.92
C ALA A 198 -9.52 4.71 -7.83
N GLU A 199 -8.87 4.16 -8.85
CA GLU A 199 -8.53 2.74 -8.91
C GLU A 199 -7.54 2.32 -7.82
N VAL A 200 -6.59 3.19 -7.48
CA VAL A 200 -5.68 2.97 -6.35
C VAL A 200 -6.47 2.95 -5.03
N ILE A 201 -7.39 3.90 -4.83
CA ILE A 201 -8.18 4.01 -3.60
C ILE A 201 -9.15 2.84 -3.45
N ASP A 202 -9.85 2.48 -4.52
CA ASP A 202 -10.83 1.40 -4.54
C ASP A 202 -10.14 0.07 -4.24
N PHE A 203 -9.00 -0.22 -4.91
CA PHE A 203 -8.23 -1.43 -4.63
C PHE A 203 -7.72 -1.46 -3.19
N ALA A 204 -7.20 -0.34 -2.67
CA ALA A 204 -6.75 -0.24 -1.28
C ALA A 204 -7.88 -0.40 -0.26
N ALA A 205 -9.09 0.03 -0.60
CA ALA A 205 -10.27 -0.08 0.26
C ALA A 205 -10.83 -1.51 0.30
N ASP A 206 -10.73 -2.24 -0.81
CA ASP A 206 -11.13 -3.65 -0.93
C ASP A 206 -10.11 -4.62 -0.31
N LEU A 207 -8.89 -4.16 -0.01
CA LEU A 207 -7.84 -5.01 0.53
C LEU A 207 -8.12 -5.37 2.00
N GLU A 208 -8.58 -6.60 2.20
CA GLU A 208 -8.75 -7.16 3.54
C GLU A 208 -7.40 -7.58 4.13
N LEU A 209 -6.98 -6.89 5.19
CA LEU A 209 -5.73 -7.17 5.88
C LEU A 209 -6.00 -7.73 7.26
N GLU A 210 -5.29 -8.82 7.60
CA GLU A 210 -5.15 -9.20 9.00
C GLU A 210 -4.43 -8.05 9.73
N ALA A 211 -5.02 -7.60 10.84
CA ALA A 211 -4.41 -6.56 11.66
C ALA A 211 -3.03 -7.03 12.12
N TRP A 212 -1.98 -6.43 11.57
CA TRP A 212 -0.63 -6.69 12.01
C TRP A 212 -0.52 -6.28 13.48
N LEU A 213 -0.12 -7.21 14.35
CA LEU A 213 0.16 -6.92 15.74
C LEU A 213 1.67 -6.96 15.94
N PRO A 214 2.29 -5.94 16.59
CA PRO A 214 3.67 -6.03 17.01
C PRO A 214 3.88 -7.33 17.80
N SER A 215 4.69 -8.24 17.27
CA SER A 215 4.93 -9.54 17.90
C SER A 215 5.65 -9.34 19.25
N ARG A 216 5.27 -10.16 20.25
CA ARG A 216 5.72 -10.16 21.67
C ARG A 216 4.88 -9.39 22.68
N VAL A 217 3.57 -9.26 22.50
CA VAL A 217 2.73 -8.72 23.57
C VAL A 217 1.98 -9.83 24.27
N LEU A 218 2.29 -9.97 25.57
CA LEU A 218 1.51 -10.61 26.62
C LEU A 218 -0.02 -10.41 26.42
N PRO A 219 -0.89 -11.20 27.07
CA PRO A 219 -2.33 -10.97 27.00
C PRO A 219 -2.69 -9.62 27.67
N GLN A 220 -2.54 -8.53 26.93
CA GLN A 220 -2.84 -7.17 27.35
C GLN A 220 -4.07 -6.68 26.60
N ASN A 221 -4.99 -6.00 27.27
CA ASN A 221 -6.21 -5.53 26.61
C ASN A 221 -5.97 -4.33 25.68
N PHE A 222 -4.89 -3.56 25.92
CA PHE A 222 -4.53 -2.38 25.15
C PHE A 222 -3.08 -2.44 24.65
N LEU A 223 -2.85 -2.03 23.40
CA LEU A 223 -1.53 -1.89 22.80
C LEU A 223 -1.54 -0.76 21.78
N ALA A 224 -0.56 0.12 21.85
CA ALA A 224 -0.32 1.16 20.85
C ALA A 224 1.19 1.37 20.62
N THR A 225 1.53 2.06 19.54
CA THR A 225 2.90 2.47 19.23
C THR A 225 2.93 3.97 18.99
N SER A 226 3.87 4.67 19.63
CA SER A 226 4.18 6.06 19.30
C SER A 226 4.81 6.13 17.92
N LEU A 227 4.28 6.97 17.04
CA LEU A 227 4.85 7.26 15.72
C LEU A 227 5.75 8.52 15.74
N GLY A 228 5.97 9.12 16.93
CA GLY A 228 6.66 10.39 17.09
C GLY A 228 5.74 11.60 16.91
N ASP A 229 6.21 12.79 17.30
CA ASP A 229 5.47 14.06 17.20
C ASP A 229 4.04 14.03 17.79
N GLY A 230 3.86 13.21 18.83
CA GLY A 230 2.58 12.98 19.49
C GLY A 230 1.58 12.16 18.66
N LEU A 231 1.97 11.52 17.56
CA LEU A 231 1.13 10.54 16.86
C LEU A 231 1.25 9.16 17.50
N ALA A 232 0.16 8.41 17.51
CA ALA A 232 0.13 7.02 17.94
C ALA A 232 -0.81 6.18 17.09
N ARG A 233 -0.38 4.95 16.78
CA ARG A 233 -1.20 3.89 16.17
C ARG A 233 -1.72 2.98 17.27
N ILE A 234 -3.04 2.77 17.32
CA ILE A 234 -3.67 1.86 18.28
C ILE A 234 -3.82 0.49 17.62
N TRP A 235 -3.17 -0.51 18.17
CA TRP A 235 -3.18 -1.89 17.65
C TRP A 235 -4.32 -2.71 18.23
N ARG A 236 -4.59 -2.52 19.53
CA ARG A 236 -5.56 -3.31 20.27
C ARG A 236 -6.16 -2.46 21.40
N GLY A 237 -7.44 -2.69 21.68
CA GLY A 237 -8.15 -2.02 22.77
C GLY A 237 -8.44 -0.55 22.51
N GLU A 238 -8.61 0.19 23.60
CA GLU A 238 -8.98 1.60 23.60
C GLU A 238 -7.97 2.41 24.42
N ILE A 239 -7.51 3.53 23.88
CA ILE A 239 -6.78 4.54 24.64
C ILE A 239 -7.75 5.62 25.14
N THR A 240 -7.61 5.97 26.40
CA THR A 240 -8.31 7.08 27.06
C THR A 240 -7.30 8.00 27.72
N ARG A 241 -7.76 9.07 28.39
CA ARG A 241 -6.86 9.89 29.21
C ARG A 241 -6.53 9.14 30.50
N GLY A 242 -5.27 9.14 30.89
CA GLY A 242 -4.82 8.42 32.09
C GLY A 242 -3.37 8.00 32.04
N GLU A 243 -3.02 7.10 32.96
CA GLU A 243 -1.67 6.55 33.09
C GLU A 243 -1.50 5.30 32.21
N TYR A 244 -0.40 5.28 31.48
CA TYR A 244 0.08 4.17 30.67
C TYR A 244 1.57 3.96 30.91
N PHE A 245 2.13 2.92 30.30
CA PHE A 245 3.55 2.69 30.27
C PHE A 245 4.05 2.70 28.82
N ALA A 246 5.10 3.48 28.56
CA ALA A 246 5.94 3.34 27.38
C ALA A 246 7.18 2.55 27.78
N ASP A 247 7.25 1.29 27.33
CA ASP A 247 8.20 0.31 27.85
C ASP A 247 8.13 0.18 29.39
N SER A 248 9.15 0.66 30.10
CA SER A 248 9.23 0.71 31.56
C SER A 248 8.95 2.10 32.16
N ILE A 249 8.63 3.10 31.34
CA ILE A 249 8.45 4.51 31.75
C ILE A 249 6.97 4.82 31.92
N SER A 250 6.57 5.46 33.02
CA SER A 250 5.19 5.94 33.22
C SER A 250 4.91 7.11 32.30
N VAL A 251 3.74 7.09 31.65
CA VAL A 251 3.30 8.10 30.69
C VAL A 251 1.88 8.52 31.01
N HIS A 252 1.69 9.81 31.23
CA HIS A 252 0.35 10.38 31.37
C HIS A 252 -0.17 10.88 30.02
N VAL A 253 -1.28 10.35 29.56
CA VAL A 253 -2.01 10.83 28.37
C VAL A 253 -3.02 11.89 28.82
N SER A 254 -2.75 13.16 28.52
CA SER A 254 -3.57 14.29 28.96
C SER A 254 -4.68 14.67 27.97
N ALA A 255 -4.45 14.43 26.68
CA ALA A 255 -5.43 14.70 25.62
C ALA A 255 -5.25 13.74 24.44
N ILE A 256 -6.36 13.48 23.75
CA ILE A 256 -6.43 12.70 22.52
C ILE A 256 -7.14 13.55 21.48
N HIS A 257 -6.57 13.66 20.29
CA HIS A 257 -7.12 14.38 19.16
C HIS A 257 -7.24 13.46 17.96
N GLY A 258 -8.35 13.57 17.22
CA GLY A 258 -8.43 13.02 15.88
C GLY A 258 -7.43 13.70 14.95
N LEU A 259 -7.18 13.09 13.78
CA LEU A 259 -6.35 13.73 12.74
C LEU A 259 -6.99 15.00 12.17
N ASP A 260 -8.29 15.19 12.36
CA ASP A 260 -9.02 16.44 12.09
C ASP A 260 -8.76 17.54 13.14
N GLY A 261 -7.93 17.26 14.15
CA GLY A 261 -7.55 18.19 15.23
C GLY A 261 -8.56 18.25 16.38
N LYS A 262 -9.74 17.64 16.27
CA LYS A 262 -10.76 17.70 17.31
C LYS A 262 -10.39 16.83 18.50
N ILE A 263 -10.61 17.34 19.71
CA ILE A 263 -10.41 16.59 20.95
C ILE A 263 -11.43 15.45 21.02
N ARG A 264 -10.96 14.26 21.37
CA ARG A 264 -11.77 13.05 21.56
C ARG A 264 -11.65 12.53 22.99
N PRO A 265 -12.67 11.84 23.51
CA PRO A 265 -12.58 11.17 24.81
C PRO A 265 -11.68 9.93 24.77
N ASN A 266 -11.62 9.25 23.61
CA ASN A 266 -10.91 8.01 23.40
C ASN A 266 -10.53 7.78 21.93
N ALA A 267 -9.72 6.75 21.69
CA ALA A 267 -9.44 6.18 20.37
C ALA A 267 -9.33 4.64 20.45
N GLN A 268 -9.73 3.96 19.38
CA GLN A 268 -9.90 2.50 19.29
C GLN A 268 -8.82 1.86 18.43
N ALA A 269 -8.71 0.53 18.51
CA ALA A 269 -7.88 -0.29 17.63
C ALA A 269 -8.13 0.03 16.14
N GLY A 270 -7.05 0.10 15.37
CA GLY A 270 -7.08 0.48 13.96
C GLY A 270 -7.03 1.99 13.70
N GLU A 271 -7.06 2.84 14.74
CA GLU A 271 -6.96 4.30 14.57
C GLU A 271 -5.51 4.80 14.68
N ILE A 272 -5.21 5.85 13.92
CA ILE A 272 -4.06 6.73 14.16
C ILE A 272 -4.60 8.05 14.73
N VAL A 273 -4.06 8.45 15.87
CA VAL A 273 -4.50 9.65 16.60
C VAL A 273 -3.32 10.47 17.08
N ARG A 274 -3.58 11.73 17.45
CA ARG A 274 -2.61 12.56 18.13
C ARG A 274 -2.86 12.54 19.64
N ILE A 275 -1.90 12.07 20.41
CA ILE A 275 -1.91 12.03 21.86
C ILE A 275 -0.95 13.09 22.43
N GLN A 276 -1.37 13.75 23.50
CA GLN A 276 -0.48 14.58 24.31
C GLN A 276 -0.02 13.76 25.52
N THR A 277 1.28 13.54 25.62
CA THR A 277 1.88 12.71 26.68
C THR A 277 2.87 13.48 27.53
N THR A 278 3.01 13.07 28.78
CA THR A 278 4.11 13.49 29.67
C THR A 278 4.76 12.24 30.28
N PRO A 279 6.04 11.95 29.97
CA PRO A 279 6.92 12.66 29.03
C PRO A 279 6.47 12.52 27.57
N MET A 280 6.99 13.39 26.70
CA MET A 280 6.83 13.25 25.25
C MET A 280 7.52 11.96 24.79
N LEU A 281 6.86 11.21 23.89
CA LEU A 281 7.37 9.92 23.44
C LEU A 281 8.09 10.03 22.11
N ASP A 282 9.26 9.40 22.05
CA ASP A 282 9.96 9.15 20.79
C ASP A 282 9.16 8.18 19.91
N ALA A 283 9.45 8.18 18.62
CA ALA A 283 8.93 7.20 17.70
C ALA A 283 9.38 5.78 18.09
N GLY A 284 8.47 4.82 17.91
CA GLY A 284 8.67 3.40 18.14
C GLY A 284 8.49 2.89 19.57
N ARG A 285 8.15 3.77 20.52
CA ARG A 285 7.81 3.35 21.88
C ARG A 285 6.48 2.59 21.92
N LEU A 286 6.49 1.40 22.52
CA LEU A 286 5.27 0.62 22.77
C LEU A 286 4.54 1.16 24.01
N ILE A 287 3.28 1.53 23.83
CA ILE A 287 2.40 2.06 24.86
C ILE A 287 1.44 0.95 25.30
N SER A 288 1.35 0.69 26.60
CA SER A 288 0.47 -0.34 27.18
C SER A 288 0.01 -0.01 28.60
N GLU A 289 -0.95 -0.77 29.12
CA GLU A 289 -1.46 -0.60 30.50
C GLU A 289 -0.53 -1.21 31.58
N MET A 290 0.44 -2.04 31.17
CA MET A 290 1.35 -2.72 32.09
C MET A 290 2.79 -2.38 31.74
N LYS A 291 3.66 -2.31 32.75
CA LYS A 291 5.11 -2.21 32.51
C LYS A 291 5.57 -3.43 31.72
N SER A 292 6.18 -3.22 30.55
CA SER A 292 6.93 -4.28 29.90
C SER A 292 8.30 -4.40 30.58
N SER A 293 8.70 -5.63 30.93
CA SER A 293 10.05 -5.88 31.43
C SER A 293 10.99 -6.03 30.25
N PRO A 294 12.09 -5.28 30.15
CA PRO A 294 13.03 -5.36 29.02
C PRO A 294 13.87 -6.66 29.01
N LEU A 295 13.54 -7.68 29.80
CA LEU A 295 14.33 -8.90 29.96
C LEU A 295 13.45 -10.15 30.06
N VAL A 296 13.08 -10.70 28.91
CA VAL A 296 13.07 -12.16 28.71
C VAL A 296 13.73 -12.40 27.35
N ILE A 297 15.07 -12.48 27.36
CA ILE A 297 15.79 -13.14 26.27
C ILE A 297 15.51 -14.62 26.48
N ASP A 298 14.43 -15.13 25.88
CA ASP A 298 14.31 -16.56 25.71
C ASP A 298 15.09 -16.90 24.45
N HIS A 299 16.31 -17.40 24.65
CA HIS A 299 16.98 -18.19 23.65
C HIS A 299 16.18 -19.50 23.49
N ALA A 300 15.20 -19.48 22.60
CA ALA A 300 14.71 -20.67 21.91
C ALA A 300 15.03 -20.42 20.43
N SER A 301 16.12 -20.89 19.81
CA SER A 301 16.42 -22.31 19.47
C SER A 301 15.12 -23.10 19.32
N GLU A 302 14.61 -23.40 18.14
CA GLU A 302 15.27 -23.84 16.88
C GLU A 302 14.69 -23.16 15.63
#